data_AF-A0A0M3KCL8-F1
#
_entry.id   AF-A0A0M3KCL8-F1
#
_cell.length_a   1.000
_cell.length_b   1.000
_cell.length_c   1.000
_cell.angle_alpha   90.00
_cell.angle_beta   90.00
_cell.angle_gamma   90.00
#
_symmetry.space_group_name_H-M   'P 1'
#
loop_
_entity.id
_entity.type
_entity.pdbx_description
1 polymer ?
#
loop_
_entity_poly.entity_id
_entity_poly.type
_entity_poly.pdbx_seq_one_letter_code
_entity_poly.pdbx_strand_id
1 'polypeptide(L)'
;MEITRSLRAILRDTPGIQYIFVTDKEGVPIVGVSESSGEEFRNRAQLINSYQLAVEQTAKLNMGEQKTAIFRSECPIGVLRQLRVPLEPIVNEIASATNIPIA
;
A
#
# COMPACT_ATOMS: atom_id res chain seq x y z
N MET A 1 9.28 12.33 10.31
CA MET A 1 8.89 12.70 8.93
C MET A 1 7.44 13.15 8.93
N GLU A 2 7.09 14.10 8.06
CA GLU A 2 5.74 14.64 7.95
C GLU A 2 4.71 13.55 7.56
N ILE A 3 5.07 12.68 6.61
CA ILE A 3 4.23 11.55 6.18
C ILE A 3 3.86 10.61 7.33
N THR A 4 4.80 10.29 8.23
CA THR A 4 4.52 9.44 9.41
C THR A 4 3.52 10.09 10.35
N ARG A 5 3.55 11.43 10.48
CA ARG A 5 2.59 12.17 11.31
C ARG A 5 1.19 12.11 10.69
N SER A 6 1.08 12.34 9.38
CA SER A 6 -0.19 12.25 8.65
C SER A 6 -0.78 10.84 8.70
N LEU A 7 0.03 9.80 8.47
CA LEU A 7 -0.41 8.42 8.58
C LEU A 7 -0.87 8.05 10.01
N ARG A 8 -0.19 8.55 11.05
CA ARG A 8 -0.64 8.35 12.44
C ARG A 8 -1.96 9.06 12.74
N ALA A 9 -2.21 10.23 12.16
CA ALA A 9 -3.50 10.91 12.31
C ALA A 9 -4.62 10.06 11.68
N ILE A 10 -4.42 9.60 10.43
CA ILE A 10 -5.38 8.71 9.73
C ILE A 10 -5.64 7.43 10.53
N LEU A 11 -4.59 6.81 11.09
CA LEU A 11 -4.73 5.61 11.92
C LEU A 11 -5.62 5.86 13.14
N ARG A 12 -5.38 6.97 13.87
CA ARG A 12 -6.16 7.33 15.06
C ARG A 12 -7.60 7.70 14.74
N ASP A 13 -7.84 8.31 13.58
CA ASP A 13 -9.17 8.73 13.15
C ASP A 13 -10.00 7.58 12.54
N THR A 14 -9.41 6.39 12.35
CA THR A 14 -10.09 5.24 11.73
C THR A 14 -10.13 4.03 12.69
N PRO A 15 -11.18 3.91 13.53
CA PRO A 15 -11.31 2.81 14.48
C PRO A 15 -11.24 1.44 13.82
N GLY A 16 -10.49 0.51 14.43
CA GLY A 16 -10.34 -0.86 13.94
C GLY A 16 -9.19 -1.06 12.94
N ILE A 17 -8.52 0.00 12.49
CA ILE A 17 -7.27 -0.12 11.73
C ILE A 17 -6.10 -0.24 12.70
N GLN A 18 -5.37 -1.35 12.61
CA GLN A 18 -4.22 -1.62 13.49
C GLN A 18 -2.91 -1.08 12.93
N TYR A 19 -2.77 -1.05 11.61
CA TYR A 19 -1.56 -0.63 10.92
C TYR A 19 -1.86 0.05 9.59
N ILE A 20 -1.00 1.00 9.23
CA ILE A 20 -0.91 1.55 7.87
C ILE A 20 0.55 1.50 7.48
N PHE A 21 0.87 0.93 6.32
CA PHE A 21 2.23 0.88 5.81
C PHE A 21 2.26 1.14 4.31
N VAL A 22 3.42 1.63 3.85
CA VAL A 22 3.73 1.85 2.43
C VAL A 22 4.98 1.04 2.12
N THR A 23 4.92 0.25 1.06
CA THR A 23 6.06 -0.49 0.53
C THR A 23 6.33 -0.10 -0.92
N ASP A 24 7.50 -0.51 -1.41
CA ASP A 24 7.70 -0.64 -2.85
C ASP A 24 6.98 -1.89 -3.41
N LYS A 25 7.20 -2.16 -4.70
CA LYS A 25 6.61 -3.29 -5.43
C LYS A 25 7.09 -4.67 -4.94
N GLU A 26 8.29 -4.76 -4.38
CA GLU A 26 8.91 -5.99 -3.85
C GLU A 26 8.53 -6.19 -2.37
N GLY A 27 7.81 -5.23 -1.81
CA GLY A 27 7.33 -5.25 -0.45
C GLY A 27 8.31 -4.75 0.59
N VAL A 28 9.39 -4.07 0.18
CA VAL A 28 10.34 -3.40 1.07
C VAL A 28 9.62 -2.23 1.75
N PRO A 29 9.69 -2.10 3.09
CA PRO A 29 8.93 -1.09 3.81
C PRO A 29 9.59 0.28 3.67
N ILE A 30 8.80 1.28 3.27
CA ILE A 30 9.24 2.68 3.16
C ILE A 30 8.84 3.43 4.45
N VAL A 31 7.58 3.28 4.87
CA VAL A 31 7.05 3.87 6.11
C VAL A 31 5.94 2.99 6.68
N GLY A 32 5.82 2.95 7.99
CA GLY A 32 4.74 2.25 8.69
C GLY A 32 4.36 2.93 10.00
N VAL A 33 3.09 2.82 10.37
CA VAL A 33 2.53 3.26 11.65
C VAL A 33 1.64 2.15 12.21
N SER A 34 1.69 1.93 13.52
CA SER A 34 0.85 0.98 14.24
C SER A 34 0.39 1.56 15.57
N GLU A 35 -0.72 1.05 16.11
CA GLU A 35 -1.21 1.45 17.45
C GLU A 35 -0.37 0.83 18.57
N SER A 36 0.01 -0.43 18.44
CA SER A 36 0.84 -1.15 19.41
C SER A 36 2.25 -1.37 18.84
N SER A 37 3.26 -1.24 19.69
CA SER A 37 4.67 -1.37 19.33
C SER A 37 5.14 -2.83 19.13
N GLY A 38 4.22 -3.78 18.93
CA GLY A 38 4.51 -5.20 19.14
C GLY A 38 3.92 -6.22 18.17
N GLU A 39 2.96 -5.87 17.31
CA GLU A 39 2.51 -6.82 16.28
C GLU A 39 3.45 -6.78 15.08
N GLU A 40 4.39 -7.71 15.12
CA GLU A 40 5.38 -7.93 14.09
C GLU A 40 4.72 -8.15 12.73
N PHE A 41 5.35 -7.53 11.74
CA PHE A 41 5.18 -7.68 10.29
C PHE A 41 5.31 -9.13 9.77
N ARG A 42 5.17 -10.17 10.60
CA ARG A 42 5.36 -11.59 10.25
C ARG A 42 4.55 -12.01 9.02
N ASN A 43 3.40 -11.37 8.78
CA ASN A 43 2.53 -11.69 7.65
C ASN A 43 2.60 -10.68 6.51
N ARG A 44 3.48 -9.65 6.56
CA ARG A 44 3.57 -8.63 5.49
C ARG A 44 4.02 -9.24 4.17
N ALA A 45 5.04 -10.10 4.20
CA ALA A 45 5.52 -10.79 3.01
C ALA A 45 4.41 -11.67 2.40
N GLN A 46 3.67 -12.40 3.24
CA GLN A 46 2.54 -13.22 2.78
C GLN A 46 1.43 -12.37 2.14
N LEU A 47 1.07 -11.24 2.77
CA LEU A 47 0.06 -10.32 2.26
C LEU A 47 0.48 -9.70 0.90
N ILE A 48 1.75 -9.33 0.76
CA ILE A 48 2.29 -8.74 -0.47
C ILE A 48 2.35 -9.78 -1.59
N ASN A 49 2.81 -10.99 -1.30
CA ASN A 49 2.79 -12.10 -2.25
C ASN A 49 1.35 -12.43 -2.69
N SER A 50 0.40 -12.44 -1.76
CA SER A 50 -1.02 -12.66 -2.06
C SER A 50 -1.59 -11.56 -2.95
N TYR A 51 -1.16 -10.30 -2.73
CA TYR A 51 -1.55 -9.18 -3.57
C TYR A 51 -0.98 -9.26 -4.98
N GLN A 52 0.32 -9.55 -5.13
CA GLN A 52 0.95 -9.72 -6.44
C GLN A 52 0.26 -10.83 -7.23
N LEU A 53 -0.01 -11.97 -6.59
CA LEU A 53 -0.76 -13.06 -7.21
C LEU A 53 -2.17 -12.62 -7.61
N ALA A 54 -2.87 -11.88 -6.75
CA ALA A 54 -4.19 -11.34 -7.07
C ALA A 54 -4.14 -10.42 -8.30
N VAL A 55 -3.16 -9.52 -8.39
CA VAL A 55 -2.95 -8.64 -9.57
C VAL A 55 -2.75 -9.45 -10.83
N GLU A 56 -1.89 -10.48 -10.79
CA GLU A 56 -1.63 -11.33 -11.95
C GLU A 56 -2.86 -12.12 -12.42
N GLN A 57 -3.67 -12.63 -11.50
CA GLN A 57 -4.85 -13.41 -11.87
C GLN A 57 -6.02 -12.53 -12.30
N THR A 58 -6.23 -11.38 -11.65
CA THR A 58 -7.34 -10.47 -12.02
C THR A 58 -7.10 -9.81 -13.37
N ALA A 59 -5.85 -9.58 -13.77
CA ALA A 59 -5.51 -9.09 -15.11
C ALA A 59 -6.06 -9.99 -16.23
N LYS A 60 -6.19 -11.31 -15.98
CA LYS A 60 -6.74 -12.28 -16.94
C LYS A 60 -8.27 -12.20 -17.09
N LEU A 61 -8.96 -11.50 -16.20
CA LEU A 61 -10.41 -11.33 -16.24
C LEU A 61 -10.86 -10.25 -17.24
N ASN A 62 -9.92 -9.50 -17.83
CA ASN A 62 -10.20 -8.42 -18.77
C ASN A 62 -11.14 -7.34 -18.21
N MET A 63 -11.03 -7.06 -16.91
CA MET A 63 -11.84 -6.06 -16.18
C MET A 63 -11.14 -4.70 -16.04
N GLY A 64 -10.04 -4.48 -16.76
CA GLY A 64 -9.16 -3.33 -16.60
C GLY A 64 -8.13 -3.51 -15.48
N GLU A 65 -7.39 -2.44 -15.17
CA GLU A 65 -6.29 -2.49 -14.21
C GLU A 65 -6.78 -2.65 -12.76
N GLN A 66 -6.21 -3.62 -12.04
CA GLN A 66 -6.49 -3.81 -10.61
C GLN A 66 -5.87 -2.68 -9.78
N LYS A 67 -6.71 -1.91 -9.08
CA LYS A 67 -6.25 -0.80 -8.22
C LYS A 67 -6.16 -1.17 -6.74
N THR A 68 -7.02 -2.06 -6.26
CA THR A 68 -7.15 -2.40 -4.83
C THR A 68 -7.51 -3.87 -4.68
N ALA A 69 -6.98 -4.52 -3.64
CA ALA A 69 -7.43 -5.83 -3.21
C ALA A 69 -7.76 -5.81 -1.71
N ILE A 70 -8.88 -6.45 -1.36
CA ILE A 70 -9.35 -6.59 0.01
C ILE A 70 -9.34 -8.08 0.33
N PHE A 71 -8.57 -8.47 1.34
CA PHE A 71 -8.50 -9.83 1.81
C PHE A 71 -9.25 -9.94 3.12
N ARG A 72 -10.07 -10.99 3.26
CA ARG A 72 -10.74 -11.30 4.52
C ARG A 72 -10.25 -12.66 4.99
N SER A 73 -9.89 -12.75 6.25
CA SER A 73 -9.53 -13.99 6.93
C SER A 73 -10.11 -13.98 8.33
N GLU A 74 -10.22 -15.16 8.93
CA GLU A 74 -10.61 -15.34 10.34
C GLU A 74 -9.58 -14.70 11.28
N CYS A 75 -8.36 -14.47 10.80
CA CYS A 75 -7.31 -13.66 11.42
C CYS A 75 -7.15 -12.35 10.60
N PRO A 76 -6.81 -11.19 11.21
CA PRO A 76 -6.72 -9.93 10.47
C PRO A 76 -5.72 -10.01 9.30
N ILE A 77 -6.22 -10.02 8.07
CA ILE A 77 -5.42 -9.87 6.85
C ILE A 77 -5.83 -8.53 6.24
N GLY A 78 -4.89 -7.60 6.11
CA GLY A 78 -5.16 -6.19 5.82
C GLY A 78 -5.64 -5.91 4.40
N VAL A 79 -5.84 -4.61 4.12
CA VAL A 79 -6.19 -4.10 2.80
C VAL A 79 -4.92 -3.60 2.09
N LEU A 80 -4.76 -3.96 0.81
CA LEU A 80 -3.66 -3.46 -0.02
C LEU A 80 -4.19 -2.68 -1.23
N ARG A 81 -3.56 -1.54 -1.51
CA ARG A 81 -3.93 -0.64 -2.61
C ARG A 81 -2.70 -0.27 -3.44
N GLN A 82 -2.81 -0.42 -4.76
CA GLN A 82 -1.82 0.11 -5.70
C GLN A 82 -1.99 1.62 -5.81
N LEU A 83 -0.99 2.34 -5.34
CA LEU A 83 -0.96 3.79 -5.37
C LEU A 83 -0.28 4.35 -6.62
N ARG A 84 0.31 3.51 -7.49
CA ARG A 84 0.98 3.98 -8.71
C ARG A 84 0.09 4.88 -9.56
N VAL A 85 -1.09 4.39 -9.93
CA VAL A 85 -2.05 5.16 -10.75
C VAL A 85 -2.60 6.38 -9.99
N PRO A 86 -3.08 6.27 -8.73
CA PRO A 86 -3.50 7.44 -7.96
C PRO A 86 -2.43 8.54 -7.80
N LEU A 87 -1.15 8.15 -7.74
CA LEU A 87 -0.04 9.09 -7.56
C LEU A 87 0.57 9.57 -8.87
N GLU A 88 0.16 9.02 -10.01
CA GLU A 88 0.68 9.39 -11.33
C GLU A 88 0.64 10.90 -11.61
N PRO A 89 -0.43 11.66 -11.28
CA PRO A 89 -0.44 13.11 -11.50
C PRO A 89 0.68 13.84 -10.74
N ILE A 90 0.94 13.41 -9.49
CA ILE A 90 1.97 14.00 -8.63
C ILE A 90 3.36 13.64 -9.16
N VAL A 91 3.56 12.38 -9.57
CA VAL A 91 4.82 11.92 -10.17
C VAL A 91 5.12 12.71 -11.45
N ASN A 92 4.11 12.92 -12.30
CA ASN A 92 4.22 13.68 -13.53
C ASN A 92 4.60 15.15 -13.28
N GLU A 93 3.96 15.78 -12.30
CA GLU A 93 4.28 17.16 -11.92
C GLU A 93 5.72 17.28 -11.42
N ILE A 94 6.16 16.39 -10.53
CA ILE A 94 7.55 16.37 -10.02
C ILE A 94 8.55 16.18 -11.15
N ALA A 95 8.30 15.23 -12.05
CA ALA A 95 9.16 14.96 -13.20
C ALA A 95 9.30 16.19 -14.11
N SER A 96 8.19 16.89 -14.37
CA SER A 96 8.19 18.13 -15.16
C SER A 96 8.98 19.25 -14.49
N ALA A 97 8.91 19.36 -13.16
CA ALA A 97 9.63 20.37 -12.38
C ALA A 97 11.13 20.06 -12.23
N THR A 98 11.51 18.79 -12.29
CA THR A 98 12.89 18.32 -12.03
C THR A 98 13.67 17.92 -13.28
N ASN A 99 13.05 17.92 -14.46
CA ASN A 99 13.61 17.35 -15.70
C ASN A 99 14.06 15.89 -15.56
N ILE A 100 13.53 15.15 -14.58
CA ILE A 100 13.82 13.73 -14.39
C ILE A 100 12.84 12.93 -15.26
N PRO A 101 13.31 12.04 -16.15
CA PRO A 101 12.43 11.21 -16.96
C PRO A 101 11.67 10.20 -16.08
N ILE A 102 10.39 10.00 -16.40
CA ILE A 102 9.52 9.01 -15.74
C ILE A 102 9.67 7.69 -16.51
N ALA A 103 9.96 6.60 -15.79
CA ALA A 103 10.10 5.26 -16.33
C ALA A 103 8.82 4.43 -16.13
#